data_AF-A0A9N8EHE4-F1
#
_entry.id   AF-A0A9N8EHE4-F1
#
_cell.length_a   1.000
_cell.length_b   1.000
_cell.length_c   1.000
_cell.angle_alpha   90.00
_cell.angle_beta   90.00
_cell.angle_gamma   90.00
#
_symmetry.space_group_name_H-M   'P 1'
#
loop_
_entity.id
_entity.type
_entity.pdbx_description
1 polymer ?
#
loop_
_entity_poly.entity_id
_entity_poly.type
_entity_poly.pdbx_seq_one_letter_code
_entity_poly.pdbx_strand_id
1 'polypeptide(L)'
;MKILSVTILALLSTTVSGLGETRQVLDDMSQYFEHTNYPDSLYEEFSTCMNKWGVERLEEAQDVAWREFVNYYFTGGTLSDPWGEPSTQGSQWLEQVQNKTAFMGDPYRPYEVRQRCNFVSNVAYYRSAVRVCDFKTWKVPVEDRIGMMQTFVAAGTGSAWAHGSETSVGSRFDTSSVALLITAAYQIAIRSTSASSQVLLTVSNNLQPTPFTELARDLANMPLNFSVPEWISYINSLQLVRRYRIVAVALIAFGCMTLLPFSLCETLVNDVLAPEFLRAAEEDFMINEYMPELKLLAERDDFPVGPFEGGISVFLKLVGAVSGLLWAFVFQERTLSFVSGLEGECFNLTSLGAASSPMVDLLTYLLHGVPNTEDRGFFTGGDRSSHPYPGSEFCNKDSSHALWHDRSADAVFELYAVVDDAEQVIIARNKRRRLEKAQNPNAESNMGGLRRLVGLEEMMDT
;
A
#
# COMPACT_ATOMS: atom_id res chain seq x y z
N MET A 1 -35.59 23.60 31.90
CA MET A 1 -34.68 22.49 32.30
C MET A 1 -33.94 21.79 31.16
N LYS A 2 -34.25 22.01 29.87
CA LYS A 2 -33.52 21.38 28.74
C LYS A 2 -32.28 22.14 28.23
N ILE A 3 -32.08 23.38 28.64
CA ILE A 3 -30.94 24.23 28.20
C ILE A 3 -29.71 24.06 29.12
N LEU A 4 -29.89 23.53 30.34
CA LEU A 4 -28.79 23.33 31.28
C LEU A 4 -27.94 22.07 31.00
N SER A 5 -28.50 21.05 30.34
CA SER A 5 -27.79 19.78 30.08
C SER A 5 -26.77 19.86 28.95
N VAL A 6 -26.96 20.75 27.96
CA VAL A 6 -26.01 20.92 26.84
C VAL A 6 -24.76 21.70 27.26
N THR A 7 -24.89 22.59 28.26
CA THR A 7 -23.78 23.44 28.70
C THR A 7 -22.81 22.70 29.65
N ILE A 8 -23.29 21.68 30.39
CA ILE A 8 -22.46 20.91 31.32
C ILE A 8 -21.59 19.87 30.58
N LEU A 9 -22.03 19.35 29.43
CA LEU A 9 -21.23 18.42 28.62
C LEU A 9 -20.01 19.11 27.96
N ALA A 10 -20.13 20.42 27.66
CA ALA A 10 -19.05 21.23 27.08
C ALA A 10 -18.02 21.74 28.11
N LEU A 11 -18.30 21.63 29.42
CA LEU A 11 -17.40 22.09 30.50
C LEU A 11 -16.58 20.96 31.14
N LEU A 12 -16.86 19.69 30.81
CA LEU A 12 -16.03 18.55 31.19
C LEU A 12 -14.96 18.18 30.14
N SER A 13 -14.92 18.90 29.01
CA SER A 13 -13.86 18.76 28.00
C SER A 13 -12.63 19.65 28.30
N THR A 14 -12.50 20.16 29.53
CA THR A 14 -11.30 20.88 29.97
C THR A 14 -10.12 19.92 30.07
N THR A 15 -9.43 19.77 28.94
CA THR A 15 -7.97 19.73 28.82
C THR A 15 -7.25 18.88 29.85
N VAL A 16 -7.27 17.55 29.67
CA VAL A 16 -6.02 16.81 29.85
C VAL A 16 -5.11 17.25 28.71
N SER A 17 -4.51 18.43 28.88
CA SER A 17 -3.45 18.91 28.01
C SER A 17 -2.27 17.96 28.18
N GLY A 18 -1.98 17.15 27.17
CA GLY A 18 -0.76 16.36 27.20
C GLY A 18 -0.43 15.68 25.88
N LEU A 19 -1.33 14.83 25.38
CA LEU A 19 -1.03 13.89 24.30
C LEU A 19 -2.02 14.06 23.14
N GLY A 20 -1.52 13.96 21.91
CA GLY A 20 -2.36 13.95 20.70
C GLY A 20 -3.31 12.75 20.68
N GLU A 21 -4.41 12.84 19.93
CA GLU A 21 -5.42 11.77 19.85
C GLU A 21 -4.86 10.51 19.18
N THR A 22 -3.89 10.66 18.27
CA THR A 22 -3.12 9.52 17.75
C THR A 22 -2.45 8.75 18.88
N ARG A 23 -1.80 9.45 19.82
CA ARG A 23 -1.14 8.81 20.95
C ARG A 23 -2.13 8.07 21.83
N GLN A 24 -3.24 8.73 22.16
CA GLN A 24 -4.26 8.15 23.03
C GLN A 24 -4.81 6.85 22.46
N VAL A 25 -5.16 6.82 21.16
CA VAL A 25 -5.67 5.58 20.54
C VAL A 25 -4.63 4.47 20.53
N LEU A 26 -3.35 4.78 20.29
CA LEU A 26 -2.27 3.77 20.37
C LEU A 26 -2.10 3.23 21.81
N ASP A 27 -2.22 4.10 22.81
CA ASP A 27 -2.23 3.69 24.22
C ASP A 27 -3.44 2.79 24.51
N ASP A 28 -4.62 3.11 24.00
CA ASP A 28 -5.85 2.32 24.16
C ASP A 28 -5.71 0.91 23.57
N MET A 29 -5.12 0.80 22.37
CA MET A 29 -4.79 -0.48 21.73
C MET A 29 -3.82 -1.31 22.61
N SER A 30 -2.80 -0.65 23.16
CA SER A 30 -1.78 -1.29 23.99
C SER A 30 -2.29 -1.71 25.36
N GLN A 31 -3.14 -0.90 25.98
CA GLN A 31 -3.76 -1.23 27.25
C GLN A 31 -4.68 -2.45 27.13
N TYR A 32 -5.39 -2.56 26.00
CA TYR A 32 -6.25 -3.71 25.72
C TYR A 32 -5.45 -5.01 25.58
N PHE A 33 -4.40 -5.03 24.75
CA PHE A 33 -3.66 -6.26 24.44
C PHE A 33 -2.52 -6.59 25.41
N GLU A 34 -1.87 -5.57 25.98
CA GLU A 34 -0.59 -5.71 26.68
C GLU A 34 -0.63 -5.17 28.11
N HIS A 35 -1.73 -4.50 28.49
CA HIS A 35 -1.92 -3.87 29.80
C HIS A 35 -0.84 -2.83 30.14
N THR A 36 -0.36 -2.12 29.12
CA THR A 36 0.62 -1.03 29.21
C THR A 36 0.26 0.07 28.22
N ASN A 37 0.84 1.25 28.37
CA ASN A 37 0.81 2.29 27.34
C ASN A 37 1.67 1.88 26.14
N TYR A 38 1.38 2.47 24.99
CA TYR A 38 2.21 2.34 23.79
C TYR A 38 3.60 2.88 24.10
N PRO A 39 4.69 2.20 23.70
CA PRO A 39 6.04 2.64 24.08
C PRO A 39 6.36 4.05 23.58
N ASP A 40 6.84 4.92 24.48
CA ASP A 40 7.14 6.32 24.16
C ASP A 40 8.13 6.45 23.01
N SER A 41 9.16 5.61 22.97
CA SER A 41 10.16 5.61 21.90
C SER A 41 9.56 5.30 20.53
N LEU A 42 8.59 4.40 20.45
CA LEU A 42 7.91 4.08 19.21
C LEU A 42 7.03 5.22 18.72
N TYR A 43 6.30 5.86 19.64
CA TYR A 43 5.52 7.04 19.30
C TYR A 43 6.40 8.22 18.88
N GLU A 44 7.54 8.43 19.55
CA GLU A 44 8.50 9.48 19.20
C GLU A 44 9.11 9.24 17.81
N GLU A 45 9.40 8.00 17.44
CA GLU A 45 9.81 7.63 16.07
C GLU A 45 8.73 8.01 15.05
N PHE A 46 7.44 7.71 15.32
CA PHE A 46 6.32 8.09 14.45
C PHE A 46 6.17 9.61 14.32
N SER A 47 6.13 10.31 15.45
CA SER A 47 5.97 11.76 15.49
C SER A 47 7.14 12.45 14.79
N THR A 48 8.38 12.00 15.04
CA THR A 48 9.58 12.51 14.36
C THR A 48 9.50 12.29 12.85
N CYS A 49 9.05 11.12 12.40
CA CYS A 49 8.88 10.84 10.98
C CYS A 49 7.80 11.73 10.35
N MET A 50 6.62 11.86 10.96
CA MET A 50 5.52 12.70 10.44
C MET A 50 5.87 14.19 10.37
N ASN A 51 6.80 14.65 11.21
CA ASN A 51 7.32 16.03 11.21
C ASN A 51 8.60 16.19 10.37
N LYS A 52 9.10 15.12 9.74
CA LYS A 52 10.30 15.15 8.91
C LYS A 52 10.03 15.90 7.61
N TRP A 53 11.09 16.42 6.99
CA TRP A 53 11.06 17.07 5.68
C TRP A 53 10.11 18.27 5.54
N GLY A 54 9.68 18.88 6.65
CA GLY A 54 8.81 20.05 6.64
C GLY A 54 7.37 19.76 6.21
N VAL A 55 6.90 18.51 6.38
CA VAL A 55 5.50 18.17 6.15
C VAL A 55 4.64 18.84 7.21
N GLU A 56 4.02 19.96 6.82
CA GLU A 56 3.16 20.71 7.75
C GLU A 56 1.92 19.88 8.11
N ARG A 57 1.69 19.70 9.41
CA ARG A 57 0.42 19.28 10.01
C ARG A 57 0.00 17.82 9.74
N LEU A 58 0.90 16.93 9.30
CA LEU A 58 0.53 15.51 9.13
C LEU A 58 0.14 14.85 10.46
N GLU A 59 0.90 15.09 11.53
CA GLU A 59 0.56 14.59 12.87
C GLU A 59 -0.78 15.16 13.36
N GLU A 60 -1.01 16.47 13.14
CA GLU A 60 -2.30 17.10 13.45
C GLU A 60 -3.44 16.45 12.65
N ALA A 61 -3.24 16.13 11.37
CA ALA A 61 -4.22 15.43 10.55
C ALA A 61 -4.57 14.05 11.11
N GLN A 62 -3.58 13.31 11.62
CA GLN A 62 -3.82 12.03 12.29
C GLN A 62 -4.56 12.20 13.61
N ASP A 63 -4.21 13.21 14.41
CA ASP A 63 -4.95 13.50 15.63
C ASP A 63 -6.41 13.86 15.34
N VAL A 64 -6.66 14.64 14.28
CA VAL A 64 -8.04 14.91 13.86
C VAL A 64 -8.75 13.65 13.40
N ALA A 65 -8.09 12.79 12.60
CA ALA A 65 -8.70 11.54 12.16
C ALA A 65 -9.06 10.63 13.34
N TRP A 66 -8.15 10.38 14.27
CA TRP A 66 -8.42 9.53 15.43
C TRP A 66 -9.49 10.11 16.37
N ARG A 67 -9.47 11.43 16.58
CA ARG A 67 -10.55 12.11 17.31
C ARG A 67 -11.90 11.90 16.65
N GLU A 68 -11.96 12.08 15.33
CA GLU A 68 -13.19 11.90 14.59
C GLU A 68 -13.65 10.43 14.57
N PHE A 69 -12.74 9.45 14.58
CA PHE A 69 -13.08 8.03 14.71
C PHE A 69 -13.85 7.78 16.02
N VAL A 70 -13.28 8.24 17.13
CA VAL A 70 -13.88 8.11 18.47
C VAL A 70 -15.20 8.88 18.55
N ASN A 71 -15.26 10.10 18.01
CA ASN A 71 -16.50 10.89 17.97
C ASN A 71 -17.58 10.21 17.14
N TYR A 72 -17.23 9.64 15.99
CA TYR A 72 -18.17 8.96 15.10
C TYR A 72 -18.81 7.76 15.80
N TYR A 73 -18.07 7.02 16.63
CA TYR A 73 -18.64 6.00 17.52
C TYR A 73 -19.68 6.59 18.47
N PHE A 74 -19.34 7.65 19.22
CA PHE A 74 -20.23 8.23 20.22
C PHE A 74 -21.48 8.90 19.64
N THR A 75 -21.45 9.35 18.38
CA THR A 75 -22.63 9.84 17.68
C THR A 75 -23.44 8.73 17.01
N GLY A 76 -22.96 7.49 17.01
CA GLY A 76 -23.56 6.37 16.28
C GLY A 76 -23.40 6.44 14.77
N GLY A 77 -22.44 7.24 14.27
CA GLY A 77 -22.24 7.54 12.86
C GLY A 77 -23.28 8.48 12.27
N THR A 78 -23.65 8.26 11.00
CA THR A 78 -24.72 9.01 10.31
C THR A 78 -25.90 8.10 10.00
N LEU A 79 -27.07 8.68 9.67
CA LEU A 79 -28.26 7.89 9.30
C LEU A 79 -28.04 6.98 8.07
N SER A 80 -27.14 7.37 7.16
CA SER A 80 -26.80 6.61 5.95
C SER A 80 -25.54 5.76 6.11
N ASP A 81 -24.82 5.92 7.20
CA ASP A 81 -23.56 5.23 7.48
C ASP A 81 -23.35 5.06 9.00
N PRO A 82 -24.22 4.28 9.68
CA PRO A 82 -24.16 4.13 11.12
C PRO A 82 -23.00 3.20 11.54
N TRP A 83 -22.56 3.34 12.79
CA TRP A 83 -21.49 2.50 13.34
C TRP A 83 -21.88 1.02 13.39
N GLY A 84 -20.97 0.13 12.97
CA GLY A 84 -21.15 -1.31 13.05
C GLY A 84 -22.13 -1.92 12.05
N GLU A 85 -22.70 -1.11 11.15
CA GLU A 85 -23.43 -1.63 10.00
C GLU A 85 -22.49 -1.76 8.81
N PRO A 86 -22.15 -3.00 8.39
CA PRO A 86 -21.31 -3.18 7.24
C PRO A 86 -21.91 -2.45 6.04
N SER A 87 -21.06 -1.69 5.36
CA SER A 87 -21.42 -1.13 4.06
C SER A 87 -22.07 -2.21 3.19
N THR A 88 -22.95 -1.83 2.27
CA THR A 88 -23.62 -2.77 1.33
C THR A 88 -22.64 -3.63 0.51
N GLN A 89 -21.34 -3.33 0.55
CA GLN A 89 -20.27 -4.16 0.00
C GLN A 89 -19.91 -5.37 0.87
N GLY A 90 -20.56 -5.55 2.03
CA GLY A 90 -20.48 -6.75 2.85
C GLY A 90 -19.04 -7.18 3.09
N SER A 91 -18.31 -6.47 3.94
CA SER A 91 -17.13 -7.10 4.52
C SER A 91 -17.61 -8.40 5.17
N GLN A 92 -17.06 -9.52 4.75
CA GLN A 92 -17.32 -10.83 5.35
C GLN A 92 -16.02 -11.34 5.95
N TRP A 93 -15.34 -10.44 6.67
CA TRP A 93 -14.09 -10.76 7.33
C TRP A 93 -14.36 -11.79 8.44
N LEU A 94 -13.45 -12.72 8.68
CA LEU A 94 -13.63 -13.82 9.63
C LEU A 94 -13.90 -13.29 11.04
N GLU A 95 -13.19 -12.24 11.46
CA GLU A 95 -13.42 -11.60 12.75
C GLU A 95 -14.84 -11.04 12.91
N GLN A 96 -15.41 -10.48 11.84
CA GLN A 96 -16.78 -9.98 11.83
C GLN A 96 -17.78 -11.14 11.95
N VAL A 97 -17.59 -12.21 11.19
CA VAL A 97 -18.44 -13.41 11.24
C VAL A 97 -18.37 -14.08 12.62
N GLN A 98 -17.22 -14.01 13.28
CA GLN A 98 -17.00 -14.56 14.62
C GLN A 98 -17.40 -13.59 15.74
N ASN A 99 -17.89 -12.38 15.41
CA ASN A 99 -18.27 -11.34 16.36
C ASN A 99 -17.16 -11.02 17.38
N LYS A 100 -15.92 -10.87 16.90
CA LYS A 100 -14.72 -10.57 17.72
C LYS A 100 -14.61 -9.08 18.07
N THR A 101 -15.69 -8.53 18.63
CA THR A 101 -15.72 -7.13 19.07
C THR A 101 -14.89 -6.93 20.35
N ALA A 102 -14.41 -5.71 20.56
CA ALA A 102 -13.69 -5.29 21.75
C ALA A 102 -14.14 -3.90 22.18
N PHE A 103 -14.04 -3.60 23.47
CA PHE A 103 -14.15 -2.23 23.98
C PHE A 103 -12.75 -1.76 24.34
N MET A 104 -12.29 -0.69 23.68
CA MET A 104 -11.01 -0.04 23.91
C MET A 104 -11.25 1.38 24.47
N GLY A 105 -10.22 2.02 25.01
CA GLY A 105 -10.33 3.35 25.60
C GLY A 105 -10.32 3.36 27.11
N ASP A 106 -10.26 4.58 27.65
CA ASP A 106 -10.41 4.83 29.08
C ASP A 106 -11.73 4.21 29.62
N PRO A 107 -11.72 3.61 30.83
CA PRO A 107 -12.92 2.96 31.40
C PRO A 107 -14.16 3.84 31.51
N TYR A 108 -14.01 5.17 31.52
CA TYR A 108 -15.10 6.13 31.56
C TYR A 108 -15.54 6.62 30.18
N ARG A 109 -14.78 6.30 29.13
CA ARG A 109 -15.08 6.62 27.73
C ARG A 109 -14.69 5.47 26.78
N PRO A 110 -15.17 4.24 26.99
CA PRO A 110 -14.85 3.14 26.10
C PRO A 110 -15.56 3.30 24.75
N TYR A 111 -14.91 2.90 23.68
CA TYR A 111 -15.49 2.78 22.36
C TYR A 111 -15.39 1.35 21.84
N GLU A 112 -16.39 0.93 21.06
CA GLU A 112 -16.45 -0.42 20.49
C GLU A 112 -15.60 -0.49 19.22
N VAL A 113 -14.78 -1.53 19.10
CA VAL A 113 -14.02 -1.90 17.91
C VAL A 113 -14.59 -3.20 17.38
N ARG A 114 -14.98 -3.22 16.10
CA ARG A 114 -15.70 -4.35 15.49
C ARG A 114 -14.83 -5.57 15.22
N GLN A 115 -13.59 -5.36 14.78
CA GLN A 115 -12.61 -6.42 14.49
C GLN A 115 -11.31 -6.10 15.21
N ARG A 116 -11.18 -6.55 16.46
CA ARG A 116 -10.10 -6.11 17.36
C ARG A 116 -8.70 -6.33 16.80
N CYS A 117 -8.44 -7.43 16.09
CA CYS A 117 -7.11 -7.74 15.59
C CYS A 117 -6.84 -7.05 14.25
N ASN A 118 -7.81 -7.03 13.35
CA ASN A 118 -7.72 -6.22 12.12
C ASN A 118 -7.59 -4.72 12.41
N PHE A 119 -8.19 -4.22 13.49
CA PHE A 119 -8.05 -2.82 13.91
C PHE A 119 -6.62 -2.48 14.32
N VAL A 120 -6.04 -3.22 15.27
CA VAL A 120 -4.71 -2.89 15.82
C VAL A 120 -3.56 -3.21 14.88
N SER A 121 -3.71 -4.24 14.03
CA SER A 121 -2.66 -4.65 13.09
C SER A 121 -2.30 -3.60 12.05
N ASN A 122 -3.17 -2.60 11.86
CA ASN A 122 -2.91 -1.45 11.01
C ASN A 122 -1.80 -0.51 11.51
N VAL A 123 -1.36 -0.65 12.77
CA VAL A 123 -0.15 0.02 13.27
C VAL A 123 1.11 -0.42 12.51
N ALA A 124 1.10 -1.57 11.84
CA ALA A 124 2.18 -2.01 10.93
C ALA A 124 2.45 -1.00 9.80
N TYR A 125 1.42 -0.30 9.30
CA TYR A 125 1.61 0.73 8.27
C TYR A 125 2.32 1.98 8.82
N TYR A 126 2.08 2.37 10.07
CA TYR A 126 2.84 3.44 10.72
C TYR A 126 4.32 3.07 10.88
N ARG A 127 4.63 1.81 11.20
CA ARG A 127 6.02 1.33 11.19
C ARG A 127 6.64 1.44 9.80
N SER A 128 5.93 1.04 8.75
CA SER A 128 6.41 1.19 7.37
C SER A 128 6.63 2.66 6.97
N ALA A 129 5.83 3.60 7.48
CA ALA A 129 6.09 5.02 7.31
C ALA A 129 7.44 5.45 7.93
N VAL A 130 7.77 4.98 9.14
CA VAL A 130 9.09 5.20 9.76
C VAL A 130 10.22 4.60 8.94
N ARG A 131 10.01 3.39 8.40
CA ARG A 131 10.98 2.78 7.49
C ARG A 131 11.25 3.67 6.28
N VAL A 132 10.22 4.30 5.69
CA VAL A 132 10.40 5.29 4.61
C VAL A 132 11.27 6.46 5.07
N CYS A 133 11.03 6.99 6.27
CA CYS A 133 11.84 8.07 6.85
C CYS A 133 13.30 7.69 7.07
N ASP A 134 13.57 6.47 7.54
CA ASP A 134 14.89 6.05 8.01
C ASP A 134 15.74 5.34 6.96
N PHE A 135 15.14 4.93 5.85
CA PHE A 135 15.86 4.32 4.75
C PHE A 135 16.80 5.33 4.07
N LYS A 136 18.11 5.15 4.31
CA LYS A 136 19.15 6.13 3.94
C LYS A 136 19.50 6.12 2.46
N THR A 137 19.16 5.06 1.75
CA THR A 137 19.66 4.79 0.39
C THR A 137 18.72 5.23 -0.73
N TRP A 138 17.56 5.83 -0.40
CA TRP A 138 16.63 6.39 -1.39
C TRP A 138 17.33 7.26 -2.44
N LYS A 139 17.01 7.01 -3.71
CA LYS A 139 17.44 7.79 -4.88
C LYS A 139 16.29 8.61 -5.47
N VAL A 140 15.04 8.26 -5.16
CA VAL A 140 13.88 9.12 -5.43
C VAL A 140 13.98 10.49 -4.73
N PRO A 141 13.38 11.55 -5.30
CA PRO A 141 13.27 12.88 -4.69
C PRO A 141 12.66 12.85 -3.29
N VAL A 142 12.88 13.91 -2.49
CA VAL A 142 12.35 13.99 -1.12
C VAL A 142 10.82 14.06 -1.12
N GLU A 143 10.26 14.73 -2.12
CA GLU A 143 8.82 14.88 -2.33
C GLU A 143 8.12 13.53 -2.46
N ASP A 144 8.76 12.58 -3.14
CA ASP A 144 8.24 11.22 -3.28
C ASP A 144 8.30 10.46 -1.95
N ARG A 145 9.35 10.67 -1.16
CA ARG A 145 9.46 10.07 0.18
C ARG A 145 8.40 10.61 1.13
N ILE A 146 8.11 11.90 1.05
CA ILE A 146 6.97 12.52 1.74
C ILE A 146 5.67 11.85 1.30
N GLY A 147 5.45 11.71 -0.01
CA GLY A 147 4.28 11.03 -0.55
C GLY A 147 4.14 9.59 -0.04
N MET A 148 5.22 8.80 -0.12
CA MET A 148 5.25 7.41 0.36
C MET A 148 4.98 7.30 1.88
N MET A 149 5.50 8.22 2.69
CA MET A 149 5.19 8.28 4.12
C MET A 149 3.70 8.60 4.34
N GLN A 150 3.17 9.59 3.63
CA GLN A 150 1.76 10.00 3.74
C GLN A 150 0.80 8.87 3.31
N THR A 151 1.14 8.08 2.28
CA THR A 151 0.31 6.93 1.87
C THR A 151 0.24 5.86 2.95
N PHE A 152 1.36 5.55 3.61
CA PHE A 152 1.38 4.61 4.73
C PHE A 152 0.60 5.10 5.95
N VAL A 153 0.78 6.36 6.33
CA VAL A 153 0.04 6.96 7.45
C VAL A 153 -1.47 6.96 7.17
N ALA A 154 -1.87 7.35 5.96
CA ALA A 154 -3.27 7.29 5.53
C ALA A 154 -3.82 5.86 5.53
N ALA A 155 -3.02 4.86 5.14
CA ALA A 155 -3.41 3.45 5.16
C ALA A 155 -3.60 2.93 6.59
N GLY A 156 -2.69 3.25 7.51
CA GLY A 156 -2.81 2.87 8.92
C GLY A 156 -4.12 3.35 9.52
N THR A 157 -4.46 4.63 9.36
CA THR A 157 -5.71 5.18 9.92
C THR A 157 -6.95 4.78 9.14
N GLY A 158 -6.90 4.82 7.80
CA GLY A 158 -8.04 4.50 6.95
C GLY A 158 -8.48 3.04 7.11
N SER A 159 -7.52 2.13 7.16
CA SER A 159 -7.78 0.70 7.36
C SER A 159 -8.23 0.38 8.78
N ALA A 160 -7.60 0.98 9.80
CA ALA A 160 -8.10 0.86 11.17
C ALA A 160 -9.53 1.41 11.27
N TRP A 161 -9.87 2.51 10.60
CA TRP A 161 -11.25 3.01 10.57
C TRP A 161 -12.21 1.98 9.98
N ALA A 162 -11.88 1.38 8.83
CA ALA A 162 -12.70 0.35 8.19
C ALA A 162 -12.98 -0.84 9.13
N HIS A 163 -11.94 -1.42 9.72
CA HIS A 163 -12.05 -2.59 10.58
C HIS A 163 -12.60 -2.28 11.97
N GLY A 164 -12.34 -1.08 12.48
CA GLY A 164 -12.81 -0.64 13.78
C GLY A 164 -14.29 -0.27 13.78
N SER A 165 -14.77 0.34 12.69
CA SER A 165 -16.14 0.88 12.62
C SER A 165 -17.11 0.09 11.73
N GLU A 166 -16.61 -0.67 10.76
CA GLU A 166 -17.39 -1.32 9.68
C GLU A 166 -18.23 -0.36 8.82
N THR A 167 -17.93 0.93 8.86
CA THR A 167 -18.65 1.97 8.11
C THR A 167 -18.22 2.05 6.64
N SER A 168 -19.08 2.61 5.80
CA SER A 168 -18.82 2.94 4.40
C SER A 168 -17.73 3.98 4.26
N VAL A 169 -17.67 4.98 5.15
CA VAL A 169 -16.58 5.97 5.17
C VAL A 169 -15.24 5.31 5.48
N GLY A 170 -15.20 4.42 6.47
CA GLY A 170 -14.01 3.62 6.78
C GLY A 170 -13.56 2.78 5.59
N SER A 171 -14.46 1.97 5.05
CA SER A 171 -14.19 1.12 3.87
C SER A 171 -13.68 1.93 2.66
N ARG A 172 -14.25 3.13 2.44
CA ARG A 172 -13.80 4.01 1.35
C ARG A 172 -12.41 4.58 1.62
N PHE A 173 -12.10 4.96 2.86
CA PHE A 173 -10.80 5.47 3.25
C PHE A 173 -9.72 4.39 3.11
N ASP A 174 -9.95 3.20 3.69
CA ASP A 174 -9.09 2.03 3.56
C ASP A 174 -8.77 1.69 2.10
N THR A 175 -9.78 1.34 1.31
CA THR A 175 -9.56 0.90 -0.08
C THR A 175 -8.86 1.94 -0.95
N SER A 176 -9.09 3.23 -0.70
CA SER A 176 -8.45 4.31 -1.45
C SER A 176 -7.00 4.53 -1.00
N SER A 177 -6.71 4.40 0.30
CA SER A 177 -5.35 4.49 0.82
C SER A 177 -4.47 3.33 0.32
N VAL A 178 -5.00 2.10 0.27
CA VAL A 178 -4.33 0.93 -0.31
C VAL A 178 -4.10 1.11 -1.83
N ALA A 179 -5.09 1.64 -2.55
CA ALA A 179 -4.92 1.97 -3.97
C ALA A 179 -3.83 3.01 -4.20
N LEU A 180 -3.71 3.97 -3.30
CA LEU A 180 -2.69 4.98 -3.41
C LEU A 180 -1.29 4.44 -3.09
N LEU A 181 -1.16 3.49 -2.15
CA LEU A 181 0.11 2.78 -1.89
C LEU A 181 0.68 2.15 -3.18
N ILE A 182 -0.15 1.38 -3.89
CA ILE A 182 0.26 0.71 -5.13
C ILE A 182 0.45 1.71 -6.29
N THR A 183 -0.38 2.76 -6.35
CA THR A 183 -0.24 3.84 -7.34
C THR A 183 1.09 4.56 -7.20
N ALA A 184 1.56 4.82 -5.98
CA ALA A 184 2.87 5.42 -5.75
C ALA A 184 4.01 4.55 -6.31
N ALA A 185 4.00 3.24 -6.03
CA ALA A 185 5.00 2.31 -6.56
C ALA A 185 4.99 2.28 -8.10
N TYR A 186 3.79 2.26 -8.68
CA TYR A 186 3.61 2.29 -10.13
C TYR A 186 4.14 3.57 -10.77
N GLN A 187 3.78 4.74 -10.23
CA GLN A 187 4.26 6.02 -10.76
C GLN A 187 5.78 6.17 -10.64
N ILE A 188 6.38 5.72 -9.53
CA ILE A 188 7.85 5.68 -9.37
C ILE A 188 8.48 4.78 -10.44
N ALA A 189 7.91 3.60 -10.69
CA ALA A 189 8.46 2.66 -11.66
C ALA A 189 8.47 3.24 -13.10
N ILE A 190 7.39 3.89 -13.52
CA ILE A 190 7.24 4.34 -14.91
C ILE A 190 7.87 5.71 -15.21
N ARG A 191 8.15 6.55 -14.22
CA ARG A 191 8.55 7.96 -14.46
C ARG A 191 9.91 8.14 -15.16
N SER A 192 10.77 7.13 -15.12
CA SER A 192 12.07 7.15 -15.83
C SER A 192 11.96 6.79 -17.32
N THR A 193 10.76 6.45 -17.77
CA THR A 193 10.46 6.10 -19.16
C THR A 193 9.99 7.31 -19.96
N SER A 194 9.76 7.11 -21.25
CA SER A 194 9.17 8.13 -22.12
C SER A 194 7.64 8.10 -22.17
N ALA A 195 6.99 7.41 -21.22
CA ALA A 195 5.53 7.29 -21.16
C ALA A 195 4.84 8.67 -21.19
N SER A 196 3.89 8.83 -22.10
CA SER A 196 3.09 10.04 -22.28
C SER A 196 1.60 9.76 -22.47
N SER A 197 1.24 8.49 -22.67
CA SER A 197 -0.13 8.04 -22.79
C SER A 197 -0.85 8.13 -21.46
N GLN A 198 -2.08 8.65 -21.47
CA GLN A 198 -2.92 8.74 -20.28
C GLN A 198 -3.17 7.36 -19.67
N VAL A 199 -3.30 6.32 -20.51
CA VAL A 199 -3.48 4.92 -20.11
C VAL A 199 -2.33 4.46 -19.23
N LEU A 200 -1.09 4.73 -19.64
CA LEU A 200 0.10 4.36 -18.86
C LEU A 200 0.28 5.26 -17.63
N LEU A 201 -0.03 6.55 -17.72
CA LEU A 201 0.18 7.46 -16.59
C LEU A 201 -0.85 7.28 -15.46
N THR A 202 -2.01 6.70 -15.75
CA THR A 202 -3.12 6.60 -14.79
C THR A 202 -3.69 5.20 -14.60
N VAL A 203 -3.36 4.23 -15.46
CA VAL A 203 -4.04 2.92 -15.54
C VAL A 203 -5.55 3.11 -15.72
N SER A 204 -5.93 4.10 -16.53
CA SER A 204 -7.32 4.46 -16.81
C SER A 204 -7.44 5.29 -18.10
N ASN A 205 -8.62 5.24 -18.74
CA ASN A 205 -8.99 6.14 -19.84
C ASN A 205 -9.64 7.45 -19.39
N ASN A 206 -10.09 7.51 -18.13
CA ASN A 206 -11.03 8.53 -17.68
C ASN A 206 -10.47 9.44 -16.60
N LEU A 207 -9.27 9.16 -16.10
CA LEU A 207 -8.61 9.94 -15.06
C LEU A 207 -7.53 10.83 -15.65
N GLN A 208 -7.37 12.02 -15.07
CA GLN A 208 -6.27 12.90 -15.41
C GLN A 208 -4.99 12.46 -14.68
N PRO A 209 -3.83 12.47 -15.35
CA PRO A 209 -2.54 12.21 -14.70
C PRO A 209 -2.34 13.17 -13.52
N THR A 210 -2.34 12.62 -12.31
CA THR A 210 -2.12 13.36 -11.07
C THR A 210 -0.95 12.71 -10.32
N PRO A 211 0.08 13.46 -9.94
CA PRO A 211 1.19 12.92 -9.17
C PRO A 211 0.70 12.27 -7.87
N PHE A 212 1.22 11.09 -7.55
CA PHE A 212 0.81 10.38 -6.33
C PHE A 212 1.14 11.19 -5.07
N THR A 213 2.15 12.06 -5.12
CA THR A 213 2.53 12.97 -4.03
C THR A 213 1.43 13.99 -3.72
N GLU A 214 0.73 14.48 -4.74
CA GLU A 214 -0.45 15.34 -4.58
C GLU A 214 -1.61 14.53 -3.98
N LEU A 215 -1.92 13.36 -4.55
CA LEU A 215 -2.96 12.48 -4.03
C LEU A 215 -2.70 12.05 -2.57
N ALA A 216 -1.44 11.81 -2.21
CA ALA A 216 -1.04 11.39 -0.86
C ALA A 216 -1.22 12.51 0.15
N ARG A 217 -0.78 13.72 -0.20
CA ARG A 217 -1.02 14.91 0.61
C ARG A 217 -2.51 15.17 0.79
N ASP A 218 -3.28 15.10 -0.29
CA ASP A 218 -4.71 15.36 -0.32
C ASP A 218 -5.48 14.37 0.56
N LEU A 219 -5.19 13.07 0.42
CA LEU A 219 -5.81 12.03 1.24
C LEU A 219 -5.38 12.12 2.70
N ALA A 220 -4.09 12.32 2.99
CA ALA A 220 -3.58 12.38 4.36
C ALA A 220 -4.05 13.63 5.12
N ASN A 221 -4.25 14.76 4.43
CA ASN A 221 -4.73 16.01 5.03
C ASN A 221 -6.26 16.17 4.97
N MET A 222 -6.98 15.23 4.36
CA MET A 222 -8.45 15.24 4.31
C MET A 222 -9.10 15.51 5.69
N PRO A 223 -8.66 14.88 6.80
CA PRO A 223 -9.25 15.11 8.12
C PRO A 223 -9.18 16.56 8.60
N LEU A 224 -8.19 17.35 8.15
CA LEU A 224 -8.05 18.76 8.51
C LEU A 224 -9.03 19.67 7.77
N ASN A 225 -9.47 19.24 6.57
CA ASN A 225 -10.16 20.10 5.62
C ASN A 225 -11.64 19.77 5.48
N PHE A 226 -12.06 18.56 5.86
CA PHE A 226 -13.41 18.03 5.64
C PHE A 226 -13.93 17.33 6.87
N SER A 227 -15.24 17.43 7.12
CA SER A 227 -15.92 16.62 8.13
C SER A 227 -16.09 15.17 7.66
N VAL A 228 -16.23 14.21 8.58
CA VAL A 228 -16.38 12.78 8.25
C VAL A 228 -17.46 12.50 7.18
N PRO A 229 -18.66 13.13 7.22
CA PRO A 229 -19.69 12.93 6.19
C PRO A 229 -19.24 13.36 4.78
N GLU A 230 -18.29 14.28 4.66
CA GLU A 230 -17.78 14.79 3.38
C GLU A 230 -16.64 13.93 2.82
N TRP A 231 -15.98 13.11 3.66
CA TRP A 231 -14.80 12.32 3.27
C TRP A 231 -15.06 11.40 2.09
N ILE A 232 -16.19 10.67 2.07
CA ILE A 232 -16.54 9.80 0.94
C ILE A 232 -16.62 10.61 -0.37
N SER A 233 -17.28 11.77 -0.34
CA SER A 233 -17.40 12.59 -1.55
C SER A 233 -16.05 13.13 -2.00
N TYR A 234 -15.21 13.54 -1.05
CA TYR A 234 -13.87 14.03 -1.34
C TYR A 234 -12.99 12.93 -1.94
N ILE A 235 -12.90 11.77 -1.28
CA ILE A 235 -12.15 10.60 -1.78
C ILE A 235 -12.64 10.19 -3.18
N ASN A 236 -13.94 10.24 -3.43
CA ASN A 236 -14.51 9.91 -4.74
C ASN A 236 -14.18 10.92 -5.84
N SER A 237 -13.75 12.12 -5.49
CA SER A 237 -13.33 13.16 -6.43
C SER A 237 -11.85 13.07 -6.82
N LEU A 238 -11.04 12.33 -6.05
CA LEU A 238 -9.62 12.13 -6.34
C LEU A 238 -9.42 11.42 -7.68
N GLN A 239 -8.38 11.82 -8.42
CA GLN A 239 -7.99 11.21 -9.69
C GLN A 239 -7.22 9.90 -9.44
N LEU A 240 -7.87 8.94 -8.79
CA LEU A 240 -7.26 7.70 -8.31
C LEU A 240 -8.04 6.48 -8.79
N VAL A 241 -7.33 5.50 -9.35
CA VAL A 241 -7.88 4.17 -9.62
C VAL A 241 -8.09 3.44 -8.29
N ARG A 242 -9.30 3.56 -7.73
CA ARG A 242 -9.63 3.02 -6.40
C ARG A 242 -9.50 1.50 -6.25
N ARG A 243 -9.48 0.75 -7.36
CA ARG A 243 -9.28 -0.71 -7.32
C ARG A 243 -7.82 -1.01 -7.56
N TYR A 244 -7.07 -1.12 -6.48
CA TYR A 244 -5.62 -1.30 -6.50
C TYR A 244 -5.13 -2.51 -7.32
N ARG A 245 -5.96 -3.55 -7.50
CA ARG A 245 -5.58 -4.77 -8.23
C ARG A 245 -5.17 -4.49 -9.68
N ILE A 246 -5.89 -3.62 -10.40
CA ILE A 246 -5.54 -3.28 -11.79
C ILE A 246 -4.19 -2.55 -11.86
N VAL A 247 -3.93 -1.67 -10.89
CA VAL A 247 -2.65 -0.96 -10.77
C VAL A 247 -1.52 -1.92 -10.40
N ALA A 248 -1.78 -2.91 -9.55
CA ALA A 248 -0.81 -3.95 -9.21
C ALA A 248 -0.47 -4.83 -10.43
N VAL A 249 -1.46 -5.25 -11.21
CA VAL A 249 -1.24 -5.99 -12.46
C VAL A 249 -0.46 -5.13 -13.47
N ALA A 250 -0.80 -3.84 -13.60
CA ALA A 250 -0.07 -2.89 -14.44
C ALA A 250 1.41 -2.72 -14.02
N LEU A 251 1.68 -2.68 -12.71
CA LEU A 251 3.04 -2.64 -12.15
C LEU A 251 3.83 -3.93 -12.44
N ILE A 252 3.20 -5.09 -12.25
CA ILE A 252 3.85 -6.38 -12.58
C ILE A 252 4.10 -6.49 -14.08
N ALA A 253 3.15 -6.06 -14.92
CA ALA A 253 3.31 -6.00 -16.37
C ALA A 253 4.48 -5.10 -16.76
N PHE A 254 4.59 -3.90 -16.17
CA PHE A 254 5.72 -3.01 -16.38
C PHE A 254 7.04 -3.66 -15.98
N GLY A 255 7.13 -4.22 -14.78
CA GLY A 255 8.31 -4.94 -14.32
C GLY A 255 8.70 -6.09 -15.24
N CYS A 256 7.73 -6.90 -15.68
CA CYS A 256 7.93 -8.00 -16.62
C CYS A 256 8.45 -7.50 -17.98
N MET A 257 7.84 -6.48 -18.58
CA MET A 257 8.31 -5.84 -19.82
C MET A 257 9.75 -5.34 -19.70
N THR A 258 10.12 -4.76 -18.55
CA THR A 258 11.49 -4.24 -18.37
C THR A 258 12.55 -5.33 -18.33
N LEU A 259 12.18 -6.60 -18.12
CA LEU A 259 13.11 -7.68 -17.77
C LEU A 259 13.04 -8.88 -18.72
N LEU A 260 11.88 -9.11 -19.33
CA LEU A 260 11.58 -10.27 -20.17
C LEU A 260 11.14 -9.81 -21.57
N PRO A 261 11.25 -10.69 -22.59
CA PRO A 261 10.63 -10.45 -23.89
C PRO A 261 9.14 -10.12 -23.75
N PHE A 262 8.66 -9.15 -24.53
CA PHE A 262 7.29 -8.66 -24.42
C PHE A 262 6.23 -9.76 -24.57
N SER A 263 6.47 -10.78 -25.42
CA SER A 263 5.56 -11.91 -25.58
C SER A 263 5.35 -12.72 -24.30
N LEU A 264 6.39 -12.90 -23.47
CA LEU A 264 6.24 -13.57 -22.17
C LEU A 264 5.47 -12.69 -21.18
N CYS A 265 5.68 -11.37 -21.23
CA CYS A 265 4.90 -10.42 -20.45
C CYS A 265 3.43 -10.44 -20.84
N GLU A 266 3.14 -10.44 -22.14
CA GLU A 266 1.79 -10.52 -22.69
C GLU A 266 1.09 -11.80 -22.28
N THR A 267 1.72 -12.97 -22.43
CA THR A 267 1.19 -14.24 -21.94
C THR A 267 0.94 -14.22 -20.43
N LEU A 268 1.89 -13.74 -19.63
CA LEU A 268 1.72 -13.67 -18.17
C LEU A 268 0.52 -12.79 -17.78
N VAL A 269 0.36 -11.64 -18.42
CA VAL A 269 -0.72 -10.71 -18.09
C VAL A 269 -2.07 -11.22 -18.60
N ASN A 270 -2.16 -11.58 -19.89
CA ASN A 270 -3.41 -11.91 -20.55
C ASN A 270 -3.95 -13.27 -20.10
N ASP A 271 -3.08 -14.25 -19.88
CA ASP A 271 -3.51 -15.64 -19.63
C ASP A 271 -3.50 -16.02 -18.14
N VAL A 272 -2.84 -15.23 -17.29
CA VAL A 272 -2.68 -15.55 -15.86
C VAL A 272 -3.16 -14.42 -14.96
N LEU A 273 -2.52 -13.24 -15.02
CA LEU A 273 -2.76 -12.20 -14.02
C LEU A 273 -4.13 -11.52 -14.18
N ALA A 274 -4.49 -11.12 -15.39
CA ALA A 274 -5.74 -10.41 -15.63
C ALA A 274 -6.98 -11.28 -15.33
N PRO A 275 -7.07 -12.53 -15.82
CA PRO A 275 -8.23 -13.39 -15.55
C PRO A 275 -8.38 -13.78 -14.06
N GLU A 276 -7.27 -13.96 -13.34
CA GLU A 276 -7.31 -14.38 -11.93
C GLU A 276 -7.64 -13.20 -10.99
N PHE A 277 -7.09 -12.01 -11.25
CA PHE A 277 -7.12 -10.91 -10.28
C PHE A 277 -8.10 -9.79 -10.62
N LEU A 278 -8.53 -9.65 -11.88
CA LEU A 278 -9.32 -8.53 -12.36
C LEU A 278 -10.76 -8.93 -12.68
N ARG A 279 -11.67 -7.95 -12.69
CA ARG A 279 -13.03 -8.15 -13.20
C ARG A 279 -13.01 -8.06 -14.73
N ALA A 280 -14.02 -8.64 -15.39
CA ALA A 280 -14.11 -8.66 -16.86
C ALA A 280 -13.86 -7.30 -17.55
N ALA A 281 -14.39 -6.19 -17.03
CA ALA A 281 -14.15 -4.86 -17.61
C ALA A 281 -12.72 -4.32 -17.40
N GLU A 282 -12.07 -4.73 -16.31
CA GLU A 282 -10.68 -4.37 -16.02
C GLU A 282 -9.70 -5.25 -16.79
N GLU A 283 -10.03 -6.53 -16.93
CA GLU A 283 -9.33 -7.48 -17.80
C GLU A 283 -9.37 -6.99 -19.25
N ASP A 284 -10.55 -6.62 -19.75
CA ASP A 284 -10.74 -6.06 -21.09
C ASP A 284 -9.89 -4.79 -21.30
N PHE A 285 -9.95 -3.84 -20.37
CA PHE A 285 -9.08 -2.66 -20.41
C PHE A 285 -7.59 -3.03 -20.40
N MET A 286 -7.17 -3.97 -19.54
CA MET A 286 -5.77 -4.35 -19.46
C MET A 286 -5.26 -4.96 -20.76
N ILE A 287 -6.04 -5.89 -21.34
CA ILE A 287 -5.65 -6.61 -22.55
C ILE A 287 -5.74 -5.70 -23.79
N ASN A 288 -6.84 -4.95 -23.93
CA ASN A 288 -7.15 -4.24 -25.16
C ASN A 288 -6.68 -2.78 -25.20
N GLU A 289 -6.32 -2.20 -24.05
CA GLU A 289 -5.93 -0.79 -23.98
C GLU A 289 -4.56 -0.60 -23.34
N TYR A 290 -4.33 -1.17 -22.15
CA TYR A 290 -3.07 -0.99 -21.42
C TYR A 290 -1.89 -1.73 -22.06
N MET A 291 -2.03 -3.03 -22.36
CA MET A 291 -0.93 -3.83 -22.91
C MET A 291 -0.45 -3.34 -24.29
N PRO A 292 -1.32 -2.92 -25.23
CA PRO A 292 -0.88 -2.29 -26.47
C PRO A 292 -0.04 -1.02 -26.25
N GLU A 293 -0.47 -0.14 -25.34
CA GLU A 293 0.29 1.07 -25.00
C GLU A 293 1.63 0.74 -24.34
N LEU A 294 1.66 -0.30 -23.50
CA LEU A 294 2.88 -0.81 -22.89
C LEU A 294 3.84 -1.38 -23.94
N LYS A 295 3.34 -2.06 -24.98
CA LYS A 295 4.15 -2.56 -26.10
C LYS A 295 4.83 -1.41 -26.86
N LEU A 296 4.08 -0.36 -27.16
CA LEU A 296 4.62 0.83 -27.83
C LEU A 296 5.70 1.51 -26.98
N LEU A 297 5.51 1.54 -25.65
CA LEU A 297 6.56 2.00 -24.73
C LEU A 297 7.79 1.08 -24.78
N ALA A 298 7.59 -0.24 -24.77
CA ALA A 298 8.64 -1.24 -24.83
C ALA A 298 9.56 -1.04 -26.04
N GLU A 299 8.95 -0.89 -27.22
CA GLU A 299 9.64 -0.67 -28.49
C GLU A 299 10.36 0.68 -28.53
N ARG A 300 9.70 1.74 -28.04
CA ARG A 300 10.24 3.10 -28.05
C ARG A 300 11.44 3.27 -27.12
N ASP A 301 11.37 2.68 -25.93
CA ASP A 301 12.44 2.75 -24.93
C ASP A 301 13.42 1.57 -25.03
N ASP A 302 13.25 0.72 -26.04
CA ASP A 302 14.13 -0.42 -26.36
C ASP A 302 14.37 -1.30 -25.12
N PHE A 303 13.25 -1.77 -24.56
CA PHE A 303 13.15 -2.81 -23.53
C PHE A 303 13.15 -4.22 -24.15
N PRO A 304 13.54 -5.28 -23.40
CA PRO A 304 13.95 -5.29 -21.99
C PRO A 304 15.34 -4.70 -21.73
N VAL A 305 15.64 -4.42 -20.46
CA VAL A 305 16.98 -4.08 -19.99
C VAL A 305 17.87 -5.33 -20.12
N GLY A 306 19.06 -5.19 -20.71
CA GLY A 306 19.97 -6.32 -20.88
C GLY A 306 20.36 -6.94 -19.52
N PRO A 307 20.59 -8.26 -19.43
CA PRO A 307 20.90 -8.93 -18.16
C PRO A 307 22.13 -8.33 -17.46
N PHE A 308 23.15 -7.93 -18.23
CA PHE A 308 24.39 -7.32 -17.75
C PHE A 308 24.29 -5.80 -17.50
N GLU A 309 23.17 -5.17 -17.85
CA GLU A 309 22.93 -3.75 -17.61
C GLU A 309 22.27 -3.49 -16.25
N GLY A 310 22.14 -4.52 -15.41
CA GLY A 310 21.43 -4.46 -14.13
C GLY A 310 20.08 -5.18 -14.17
N GLY A 311 19.62 -5.65 -15.33
CA GLY A 311 18.34 -6.35 -15.48
C GLY A 311 18.20 -7.55 -14.54
N ILE A 312 19.20 -8.43 -14.42
CA ILE A 312 19.12 -9.57 -13.50
C ILE A 312 18.96 -9.15 -12.04
N SER A 313 19.69 -8.10 -11.61
CA SER A 313 19.59 -7.62 -10.23
C SER A 313 18.20 -7.05 -9.95
N VAL A 314 17.64 -6.25 -10.87
CA VAL A 314 16.28 -5.72 -10.74
C VAL A 314 15.25 -6.85 -10.75
N PHE A 315 15.44 -7.87 -11.59
CA PHE A 315 14.56 -9.03 -11.65
C PHE A 315 14.50 -9.79 -10.34
N LEU A 316 15.65 -10.16 -9.76
CA LEU A 316 15.68 -10.86 -8.48
C LEU A 316 15.03 -10.04 -7.37
N LYS A 317 15.28 -8.72 -7.37
CA LYS A 317 14.65 -7.80 -6.42
C LYS A 317 13.14 -7.73 -6.56
N LEU A 318 12.64 -7.60 -7.78
CA LEU A 318 11.21 -7.59 -8.07
C LEU A 318 10.55 -8.91 -7.69
N VAL A 319 11.17 -10.05 -8.00
CA VAL A 319 10.68 -11.37 -7.57
C VAL A 319 10.60 -11.45 -6.05
N GLY A 320 11.62 -10.95 -5.33
CA GLY A 320 11.60 -10.88 -3.87
C GLY A 320 10.41 -10.08 -3.32
N ALA A 321 10.27 -8.82 -3.75
CA ALA A 321 9.19 -7.94 -3.29
C ALA A 321 7.79 -8.46 -3.68
N VAL A 322 7.62 -8.94 -4.92
CA VAL A 322 6.35 -9.53 -5.38
C VAL A 322 6.03 -10.82 -4.61
N SER A 323 7.03 -11.64 -4.27
CA SER A 323 6.81 -12.85 -3.47
C SER A 323 6.32 -12.50 -2.05
N GLY A 324 6.85 -11.44 -1.45
CA GLY A 324 6.37 -10.90 -0.17
C GLY A 324 4.91 -10.45 -0.25
N LEU A 325 4.54 -9.71 -1.32
CA LEU A 325 3.15 -9.32 -1.55
C LEU A 325 2.23 -10.50 -1.79
N LEU A 326 2.63 -11.47 -2.62
CA LEU A 326 1.86 -12.70 -2.86
C LEU A 326 1.66 -13.48 -1.56
N TRP A 327 2.68 -13.54 -0.70
CA TRP A 327 2.56 -14.12 0.63
C TRP A 327 1.55 -13.37 1.51
N ALA A 328 1.56 -12.03 1.50
CA ALA A 328 0.52 -11.26 2.17
C ALA A 328 -0.88 -11.63 1.65
N PHE A 329 -1.08 -11.71 0.32
CA PHE A 329 -2.37 -12.03 -0.30
C PHE A 329 -2.92 -13.42 0.06
N VAL A 330 -2.07 -14.37 0.49
CA VAL A 330 -2.54 -15.66 1.05
C VAL A 330 -3.44 -15.42 2.27
N PHE A 331 -3.14 -14.40 3.06
CA PHE A 331 -3.89 -14.06 4.27
C PHE A 331 -4.95 -12.99 4.03
N GLN A 332 -5.03 -12.43 2.82
CA GLN A 332 -6.12 -11.57 2.45
C GLN A 332 -7.36 -12.42 2.19
N GLU A 333 -8.19 -12.56 3.23
CA GLU A 333 -9.35 -13.44 3.22
C GLU A 333 -10.16 -13.36 1.91
N ARG A 334 -10.51 -14.54 1.37
CA ARG A 334 -11.34 -14.70 0.16
C ARG A 334 -10.77 -14.08 -1.12
N THR A 335 -9.51 -13.65 -1.13
CA THR A 335 -8.86 -13.15 -2.35
C THR A 335 -8.44 -14.27 -3.27
N LEU A 336 -7.88 -15.34 -2.71
CA LEU A 336 -7.45 -16.53 -3.46
C LEU A 336 -8.41 -17.68 -3.18
N SER A 337 -9.20 -18.04 -4.19
CA SER A 337 -10.22 -19.09 -4.08
C SER A 337 -9.62 -20.44 -3.66
N PHE A 338 -8.44 -20.79 -4.17
CA PHE A 338 -7.76 -22.03 -3.82
C PHE A 338 -7.33 -22.08 -2.35
N VAL A 339 -6.95 -20.94 -1.76
CA VAL A 339 -6.53 -20.85 -0.36
C VAL A 339 -7.72 -21.10 0.56
N SER A 340 -8.90 -20.57 0.21
CA SER A 340 -10.12 -20.80 1.00
C SER A 340 -10.52 -22.28 1.08
N GLY A 341 -10.10 -23.11 0.12
CA GLY A 341 -10.30 -24.55 0.15
C GLY A 341 -9.31 -25.30 1.05
N LEU A 342 -8.20 -24.68 1.44
CA LEU A 342 -7.21 -25.27 2.36
C LEU A 342 -7.57 -25.04 3.83
N GLU A 343 -8.31 -23.97 4.13
CA GLU A 343 -8.72 -23.65 5.50
C GLU A 343 -9.81 -24.63 5.98
N GLY A 344 -9.57 -25.29 7.12
CA GLY A 344 -10.48 -26.29 7.67
C GLY A 344 -10.09 -26.78 9.06
N GLU A 345 -10.86 -27.70 9.64
CA GLU A 345 -10.67 -28.20 11.02
C GLU A 345 -9.24 -28.74 11.28
N CYS A 346 -8.61 -29.32 10.26
CA CYS A 346 -7.28 -29.91 10.35
C CYS A 346 -6.14 -28.96 9.95
N PHE A 347 -6.43 -27.80 9.37
CA PHE A 347 -5.43 -26.91 8.80
C PHE A 347 -5.74 -25.45 9.13
N ASN A 348 -5.05 -24.93 10.14
CA ASN A 348 -5.10 -23.53 10.52
C ASN A 348 -4.05 -22.76 9.70
N LEU A 349 -4.49 -22.22 8.56
CA LEU A 349 -3.65 -21.45 7.65
C LEU A 349 -3.00 -20.25 8.36
N THR A 350 -3.73 -19.56 9.23
CA THR A 350 -3.22 -18.41 10.01
C THR A 350 -2.02 -18.81 10.87
N SER A 351 -2.14 -19.90 11.63
CA SER A 351 -1.06 -20.39 12.49
C SER A 351 0.15 -20.87 11.69
N LEU A 352 -0.08 -21.58 10.57
CA LEU A 352 1.00 -21.98 9.69
C LEU A 352 1.67 -20.76 9.05
N GLY A 353 0.88 -19.77 8.65
CA GLY A 353 1.34 -18.51 8.09
C GLY A 353 2.24 -17.77 9.06
N ALA A 354 1.80 -17.59 10.31
CA ALA A 354 2.59 -16.98 11.36
C ALA A 354 3.91 -17.72 11.60
N ALA A 355 3.88 -19.06 11.61
CA ALA A 355 5.07 -19.88 11.80
C ALA A 355 6.04 -19.85 10.58
N SER A 356 5.49 -19.74 9.37
CA SER A 356 6.27 -19.80 8.11
C SER A 356 6.79 -18.44 7.67
N SER A 357 6.14 -17.35 8.11
CA SER A 357 6.48 -16.01 7.66
C SER A 357 7.94 -15.62 7.84
N PRO A 358 8.62 -15.93 8.96
CA PRO A 358 10.06 -15.65 9.07
C PRO A 358 10.90 -16.29 7.96
N MET A 359 10.58 -17.52 7.54
CA MET A 359 11.29 -18.16 6.43
C MET A 359 11.01 -17.48 5.09
N VAL A 360 9.76 -17.02 4.88
CA VAL A 360 9.41 -16.25 3.68
C VAL A 360 10.14 -14.93 3.68
N ASP A 361 10.17 -14.20 4.80
CA ASP A 361 10.89 -12.93 4.95
C ASP A 361 12.39 -13.11 4.69
N LEU A 362 12.98 -14.21 5.17
CA LEU A 362 14.38 -14.52 4.87
C LEU A 362 14.59 -14.69 3.36
N LEU A 363 13.72 -15.45 2.71
CA LEU A 363 13.81 -15.73 1.29
C LEU A 363 13.63 -14.46 0.46
N THR A 364 12.61 -13.65 0.76
CA THR A 364 12.37 -12.38 0.08
C THR A 364 13.57 -11.46 0.30
N TYR A 365 14.05 -11.32 1.55
CA TYR A 365 15.23 -10.52 1.86
C TYR A 365 16.47 -10.95 1.08
N LEU A 366 16.73 -12.25 0.94
CA LEU A 366 17.85 -12.76 0.16
C LEU A 366 17.72 -12.43 -1.34
N LEU A 367 16.49 -12.29 -1.85
CA LEU A 367 16.21 -11.92 -3.24
C LEU A 367 16.29 -10.41 -3.46
N HIS A 368 15.67 -9.60 -2.61
CA HIS A 368 15.62 -8.14 -2.80
C HIS A 368 16.73 -7.35 -2.13
N GLY A 369 17.35 -7.86 -1.08
CA GLY A 369 18.46 -7.22 -0.38
C GLY A 369 18.14 -5.85 0.20
N VAL A 370 16.86 -5.53 0.41
CA VAL A 370 16.42 -4.28 1.03
C VAL A 370 16.71 -4.41 2.52
N PRO A 371 17.61 -3.58 3.09
CA PRO A 371 17.97 -3.70 4.50
C PRO A 371 16.75 -3.50 5.40
N ASN A 372 16.72 -4.25 6.50
CA ASN A 372 15.84 -3.88 7.61
C ASN A 372 16.36 -2.56 8.18
N THR A 373 15.54 -1.53 8.13
CA THR A 373 15.85 -0.24 8.74
C THR A 373 15.57 -0.24 10.24
N GLU A 374 14.86 -1.25 10.73
CA GLU A 374 14.58 -1.42 12.13
C GLU A 374 15.74 -2.20 12.77
N ASP A 375 16.36 -1.62 13.79
CA ASP A 375 17.35 -2.30 14.65
C ASP A 375 16.75 -3.55 15.35
N ARG A 376 15.45 -3.76 15.20
CA ARG A 376 14.66 -4.83 15.79
C ARG A 376 14.60 -6.09 14.92
N GLY A 377 15.23 -6.11 13.75
CA GLY A 377 15.56 -7.31 12.97
C GLY A 377 14.39 -8.12 12.41
N PHE A 378 14.61 -8.78 11.28
CA PHE A 378 13.64 -9.67 10.59
C PHE A 378 13.21 -10.90 11.41
N PHE A 379 13.82 -11.14 12.59
CA PHE A 379 13.78 -12.42 13.30
C PHE A 379 13.74 -12.31 14.83
N THR A 380 13.64 -11.11 15.43
CA THR A 380 13.78 -11.02 16.89
C THR A 380 12.49 -11.37 17.60
N GLY A 381 12.19 -12.67 17.68
CA GLY A 381 11.18 -13.24 18.56
C GLY A 381 11.58 -13.16 20.04
N GLY A 382 12.02 -11.99 20.54
CA GLY A 382 12.62 -11.89 21.87
C GLY A 382 12.27 -10.68 22.72
N ASP A 383 11.99 -9.50 22.15
CA ASP A 383 11.63 -8.31 22.92
C ASP A 383 10.27 -7.79 22.47
N ARG A 384 9.40 -7.39 23.41
CA ARG A 384 8.07 -6.83 23.09
C ARG A 384 8.18 -5.60 22.18
N SER A 385 9.29 -4.87 22.23
CA SER A 385 9.55 -3.76 21.32
C SER A 385 9.71 -4.19 19.86
N SER A 386 9.94 -5.47 19.53
CA SER A 386 10.08 -5.92 18.14
C SER A 386 8.74 -6.18 17.43
N HIS A 387 7.63 -6.15 18.18
CA HIS A 387 6.30 -6.41 17.64
C HIS A 387 5.82 -5.30 16.70
N PRO A 388 5.22 -5.64 15.53
CA PRO A 388 4.74 -4.68 14.55
C PRO A 388 3.58 -3.81 15.02
N TYR A 389 2.86 -4.25 16.03
CA TYR A 389 1.73 -3.53 16.59
C TYR A 389 1.35 -4.15 17.95
N PRO A 390 0.58 -3.44 18.79
CA PRO A 390 0.15 -3.96 20.08
C PRO A 390 -0.65 -5.26 19.94
N GLY A 391 -0.23 -6.30 20.65
CA GLY A 391 -0.90 -7.60 20.60
C GLY A 391 -0.60 -8.46 19.37
N SER A 392 0.44 -8.14 18.58
CA SER A 392 0.77 -8.90 17.37
C SER A 392 1.00 -10.40 17.61
N GLU A 393 1.55 -10.79 18.77
CA GLU A 393 1.75 -12.20 19.11
C GLU A 393 0.42 -12.98 19.17
N PHE A 394 -0.63 -12.33 19.68
CA PHE A 394 -1.98 -12.87 19.74
C PHE A 394 -2.64 -12.79 18.35
N CYS A 395 -2.64 -11.61 17.75
CA CYS A 395 -3.41 -11.36 16.53
C CYS A 395 -2.89 -12.10 15.31
N ASN A 396 -1.57 -12.27 15.15
CA ASN A 396 -1.01 -13.05 14.04
C ASN A 396 -1.40 -14.54 14.10
N LYS A 397 -1.88 -15.04 15.25
CA LYS A 397 -2.39 -16.41 15.41
C LYS A 397 -3.92 -16.48 15.35
N ASP A 398 -4.61 -15.40 15.72
CA ASP A 398 -6.08 -15.33 15.84
C ASP A 398 -6.77 -14.81 14.57
N SER A 399 -6.08 -14.04 13.73
CA SER A 399 -6.63 -13.40 12.53
C SER A 399 -5.65 -13.48 11.36
N SER A 400 -6.06 -14.13 10.27
CA SER A 400 -5.29 -14.13 9.01
C SER A 400 -5.15 -12.72 8.48
N HIS A 401 -6.22 -11.93 8.53
CA HIS A 401 -6.20 -10.58 7.99
C HIS A 401 -5.29 -9.63 8.78
N ALA A 402 -5.09 -9.86 10.09
CA ALA A 402 -4.05 -9.17 10.85
C ALA A 402 -2.62 -9.48 10.35
N LEU A 403 -2.37 -10.73 9.94
CA LEU A 403 -1.12 -11.11 9.29
C LEU A 403 -1.00 -10.50 7.88
N TRP A 404 -2.12 -10.31 7.16
CA TRP A 404 -2.11 -9.57 5.90
C TRP A 404 -1.59 -8.14 6.09
N HIS A 405 -2.11 -7.38 7.07
CA HIS A 405 -1.64 -6.01 7.34
C HIS A 405 -0.13 -5.92 7.61
N ASP A 406 0.38 -6.83 8.45
CA ASP A 406 1.81 -6.92 8.79
C ASP A 406 2.64 -7.13 7.52
N ARG A 407 2.30 -8.17 6.74
CA ARG A 407 3.05 -8.55 5.54
C ARG A 407 2.89 -7.57 4.39
N SER A 408 1.70 -6.99 4.21
CA SER A 408 1.45 -6.02 3.14
C SER A 408 2.19 -4.72 3.40
N ALA A 409 2.22 -4.22 4.64
CA ALA A 409 2.94 -3.02 5.00
C ALA A 409 4.43 -3.14 4.65
N ASP A 410 5.07 -4.23 5.09
CA ASP A 410 6.48 -4.50 4.81
C ASP A 410 6.76 -4.71 3.32
N ALA A 411 5.95 -5.53 2.65
CA ALA A 411 6.17 -5.85 1.24
C ALA A 411 5.93 -4.64 0.31
N VAL A 412 5.03 -3.72 0.67
CA VAL A 412 4.87 -2.45 -0.07
C VAL A 412 6.08 -1.54 0.13
N PHE A 413 6.64 -1.47 1.34
CA PHE A 413 7.87 -0.71 1.57
C PHE A 413 9.03 -1.27 0.73
N GLU A 414 9.18 -2.59 0.71
CA GLU A 414 10.20 -3.27 -0.10
C GLU A 414 9.97 -3.02 -1.59
N LEU A 415 8.72 -3.05 -2.03
CA LEU A 415 8.35 -2.71 -3.39
C LEU A 415 8.78 -1.27 -3.74
N TYR A 416 8.58 -0.28 -2.87
CA TYR A 416 9.08 1.09 -3.07
C TYR A 416 10.60 1.14 -3.26
N ALA A 417 11.37 0.45 -2.40
CA ALA A 417 12.82 0.39 -2.53
C ALA A 417 13.26 -0.29 -3.84
N VAL A 418 12.56 -1.34 -4.26
CA VAL A 418 12.86 -2.06 -5.50
C VAL A 418 12.52 -1.23 -6.74
N VAL A 419 11.40 -0.51 -6.77
CA VAL A 419 11.07 0.35 -7.91
C VAL A 419 12.00 1.56 -8.02
N ASP A 420 12.47 2.12 -6.89
CA ASP A 420 13.53 3.14 -6.87
C ASP A 420 14.83 2.62 -7.49
N ASP A 421 15.28 1.44 -7.07
CA ASP A 421 16.48 0.81 -7.64
C ASP A 421 16.33 0.49 -9.14
N ALA A 422 15.16 0.00 -9.55
CA ALA A 422 14.85 -0.29 -10.95
C ALA A 422 14.90 0.99 -11.81
N GLU A 423 14.35 2.08 -11.30
CA GLU A 423 14.39 3.39 -11.94
C GLU A 423 15.83 3.85 -12.19
N GLN A 424 16.73 3.69 -11.20
CA GLN A 424 18.13 4.07 -11.36
C GLN A 424 18.83 3.27 -12.46
N VAL A 425 18.51 1.98 -12.61
CA VAL A 425 19.04 1.14 -13.67
C VAL A 425 18.56 1.64 -15.04
N ILE A 426 17.27 1.99 -15.17
CA ILE A 426 16.71 2.53 -16.41
C ILE A 426 17.36 3.88 -16.75
N ILE A 427 17.52 4.78 -15.78
CA ILE A 427 18.18 6.09 -15.97
C ILE A 427 19.63 5.90 -16.43
N ALA A 428 20.39 5.03 -15.76
CA ALA A 428 21.79 4.76 -16.08
C ALA A 428 21.94 4.18 -17.49
N ARG A 429 21.07 3.24 -17.88
CA ARG A 429 21.01 2.68 -19.23
C ARG A 429 20.72 3.75 -20.28
N ASN A 430 19.67 4.56 -20.06
CA ASN A 430 19.26 5.61 -20.98
C ASN A 430 20.37 6.65 -21.17
N LYS A 431 21.09 7.01 -20.10
CA LYS A 431 22.27 7.89 -20.16
C LYS A 431 23.40 7.29 -20.99
N ARG A 432 23.73 6.01 -20.80
CA ARG A 432 24.77 5.31 -21.55
C ARG A 432 24.47 5.30 -23.05
N ARG A 433 23.25 4.91 -23.43
CA ARG A 433 22.81 4.90 -24.84
C ARG A 433 22.89 6.28 -25.50
N ARG A 434 22.51 7.35 -24.78
CA ARG A 434 22.66 8.73 -25.29
C ARG A 434 24.13 9.10 -25.55
N LEU A 435 25.04 8.68 -24.67
CA LEU A 435 26.48 8.91 -24.86
C LEU A 435 27.04 8.10 -26.04
N GLU A 436 26.63 6.85 -26.20
CA GLU A 436 27.03 6.00 -27.33
C GLU A 436 26.54 6.59 -28.68
N LYS A 437 25.28 7.05 -28.73
CA LYS A 437 24.74 7.75 -29.91
C LYS A 437 25.49 9.05 -30.21
N ALA A 438 25.85 9.82 -29.18
CA ALA A 438 26.62 11.05 -29.35
C ALA A 438 28.06 10.78 -29.84
N GLN A 439 28.66 9.65 -29.46
CA GLN A 439 30.00 9.25 -29.90
C GLN A 439 30.02 8.64 -31.31
N ASN A 440 28.90 8.07 -31.77
CA ASN A 440 28.81 7.44 -33.09
C ASN A 440 27.53 7.82 -33.84
N PRO A 441 27.43 9.07 -34.33
CA PRO A 441 26.22 9.55 -35.03
C PRO A 441 25.94 8.80 -36.34
N ASN A 442 26.94 8.14 -36.94
CA ASN A 442 26.79 7.36 -38.17
C ASN A 442 26.37 5.89 -37.94
N ALA A 443 26.30 5.41 -36.68
CA ALA A 443 25.84 4.05 -36.39
C ALA A 443 24.36 3.84 -36.75
N GLU A 444 23.51 4.86 -36.56
CA GLU A 444 22.08 4.75 -36.86
C GLU A 444 21.78 4.71 -38.36
N SER A 445 22.54 5.44 -39.18
CA SER A 445 22.37 5.39 -40.64
C SER A 445 22.69 4.00 -41.20
N ASN A 446 23.64 3.28 -40.59
CA ASN A 446 24.02 1.94 -41.01
C ASN A 446 23.08 0.84 -40.49
N MET A 447 22.51 0.98 -39.28
CA MET A 447 21.51 0.02 -38.78
C MET A 447 20.15 0.12 -39.49
N GLY A 448 19.74 1.32 -39.90
CA GLY A 448 18.55 1.50 -40.75
C GLY A 448 18.71 0.84 -42.12
N GLY A 449 19.94 0.84 -42.68
CA GLY A 449 20.28 0.11 -43.90
C GLY A 449 20.27 -1.41 -43.72
N LEU A 450 20.79 -1.91 -42.58
CA LEU A 450 20.79 -3.35 -42.29
C LEU A 450 19.39 -3.92 -42.05
N ARG A 451 18.49 -3.18 -41.36
CA ARG A 451 17.09 -3.60 -41.18
C ARG A 451 16.31 -3.63 -42.51
N ARG A 452 16.67 -2.80 -43.50
CA ARG A 452 16.10 -2.91 -44.87
C ARG A 452 16.72 -4.04 -45.70
N LEU A 453 17.97 -4.40 -45.43
CA LEU A 453 18.68 -5.47 -46.16
C LEU A 453 18.30 -6.87 -45.66
N VAL A 454 17.90 -7.00 -44.40
CA VAL A 454 17.33 -8.23 -43.85
C VAL A 454 15.81 -8.16 -44.00
N GLY A 455 15.31 -8.42 -45.21
CA GLY A 455 13.88 -8.44 -45.54
C GLY A 455 13.11 -9.48 -44.72
N LEU A 456 12.68 -9.10 -43.52
CA LEU A 456 11.83 -9.89 -42.61
C LEU A 456 10.36 -9.40 -42.62
N GLU A 457 9.99 -8.50 -43.53
CA GLU A 457 8.62 -7.95 -43.64
C GLU A 457 7.65 -8.75 -44.54
N GLU A 458 8.03 -9.93 -45.08
CA GLU A 458 7.19 -10.63 -46.07
C GLU A 458 6.77 -12.09 -45.75
N MET A 459 6.75 -12.53 -44.48
CA MET A 459 6.30 -13.90 -44.13
C MET A 459 5.31 -14.00 -42.94
N MET A 460 4.36 -13.07 -42.82
CA MET A 460 3.26 -13.20 -41.84
C MET A 460 1.85 -12.89 -42.40
N ASP A 461 1.63 -13.12 -43.69
CA ASP A 461 0.28 -13.24 -44.27
C ASP A 461 0.16 -14.59 -45.03
N THR A 462 -0.11 -15.67 -44.29
CA THR A 462 -0.83 -16.88 -44.75
C THR A 462 -1.48 -17.59 -43.57
#